data_AF-A0A556UDD0-F1
#
_entry.id   AF-A0A556UDD0-F1
#
_cell.length_a   1.000
_cell.length_b   1.000
_cell.length_c   1.000
_cell.angle_alpha   90.00
_cell.angle_beta   90.00
_cell.angle_gamma   90.00
#
_symmetry.space_group_name_H-M   'P 1'
#
loop_
_entity.id
_entity.type
_entity.pdbx_description
1 polymer ?
#
loop_
_entity_poly.entity_id
_entity_poly.type
_entity_poly.pdbx_seq_one_letter_code
_entity_poly.pdbx_strand_id
1 'polypeptide(L)'
;MWSVSKVRLTNLINSFLKNANLTATRILHLYTYILFFIPLAFAALIELQSLLTKVSFADLLKSPFVSISVIVAFCDFLLGYYLWINKDKVLLRKTLYKNFMIIQAISQMLVGNFVCGVLAIAGIYQAKEINGQEITKTDKIIKISSIVMLVIFVMCFVMLLMASLRK
;
A
#
# COMPACT_ATOMS: atom_id res chain seq x y z
N MET A 1 -33.27 -2.95 5.19
CA MET A 1 -32.22 -2.54 6.16
C MET A 1 -30.82 -2.38 5.54
N TRP A 2 -30.43 -3.17 4.52
CA TRP A 2 -29.07 -3.13 3.94
C TRP A 2 -28.77 -1.89 3.06
N SER A 3 -29.79 -1.29 2.41
CA SER A 3 -29.61 -0.06 1.62
C SER A 3 -29.36 1.17 2.50
N VAL A 4 -30.00 1.24 3.67
CA VAL A 4 -29.87 2.38 4.60
C VAL A 4 -28.49 2.44 5.25
N SER A 5 -27.86 1.29 5.57
CA SER A 5 -26.50 1.28 6.13
C SER A 5 -25.44 1.67 5.10
N LYS A 6 -25.58 1.22 3.84
CA LYS A 6 -24.70 1.63 2.73
C LYS A 6 -24.74 3.15 2.53
N VAL A 7 -25.94 3.73 2.48
CA VAL A 7 -26.09 5.18 2.31
C VAL A 7 -25.46 5.96 3.47
N ARG A 8 -25.62 5.50 4.72
CA ARG A 8 -24.96 6.13 5.89
C ARG A 8 -23.43 6.03 5.84
N LEU A 9 -22.90 4.86 5.47
CA LEU A 9 -21.45 4.64 5.36
C LEU A 9 -20.84 5.50 4.24
N THR A 10 -21.50 5.56 3.08
CA THR A 10 -21.04 6.41 1.97
C THR A 10 -21.08 7.90 2.34
N ASN A 11 -22.09 8.34 3.10
CA ASN A 11 -22.18 9.73 3.57
C ASN A 11 -21.10 10.06 4.60
N LEU A 12 -20.76 9.14 5.51
CA LEU A 12 -19.65 9.30 6.46
C LEU A 12 -18.30 9.40 5.74
N ILE A 13 -18.04 8.49 4.80
CA ILE A 13 -16.82 8.49 3.99
C ILE A 13 -16.74 9.78 3.18
N ASN A 14 -17.81 10.20 2.51
CA ASN A 14 -17.84 11.46 1.75
C ASN A 14 -17.60 12.68 2.64
N SER A 15 -18.17 12.71 3.85
CA SER A 15 -17.96 13.80 4.81
C SER A 15 -16.52 13.85 5.31
N PHE A 16 -15.93 12.70 5.65
CA PHE A 16 -14.52 12.61 6.06
C PHE A 16 -13.57 13.01 4.93
N LEU A 17 -13.80 12.50 3.70
CA LEU A 17 -12.98 12.84 2.54
C LEU A 17 -13.07 14.32 2.17
N LYS A 18 -14.27 14.92 2.26
CA LYS A 18 -14.46 16.37 2.06
C LYS A 18 -13.78 17.18 3.17
N ASN A 19 -14.00 16.84 4.43
CA ASN A 19 -13.43 17.57 5.56
C ASN A 19 -11.90 17.50 5.59
N ALA A 20 -11.33 16.36 5.19
CA ALA A 20 -9.88 16.18 5.07
C ALA A 20 -9.31 16.72 3.75
N ASN A 21 -10.14 17.24 2.83
CA ASN A 21 -9.76 17.63 1.47
C ASN A 21 -8.89 16.56 0.77
N LEU A 22 -9.32 15.30 0.84
CA LEU A 22 -8.63 14.15 0.26
C LEU A 22 -9.02 13.97 -1.20
N THR A 23 -8.36 14.71 -2.09
CA THR A 23 -8.43 14.51 -3.55
C THR A 23 -7.62 13.27 -3.97
N ALA A 24 -7.89 12.72 -5.15
CA ALA A 24 -7.12 11.58 -5.68
C ALA A 24 -5.59 11.84 -5.66
N THR A 25 -5.17 13.06 -6.00
CA THR A 25 -3.76 13.49 -5.96
C THR A 25 -3.18 13.48 -4.55
N ARG A 26 -3.91 14.01 -3.56
CA ARG A 26 -3.45 14.03 -2.16
C ARG A 26 -3.39 12.64 -1.57
N ILE A 27 -4.37 11.79 -1.87
CA ILE A 27 -4.36 10.39 -1.46
C ILE A 27 -3.12 9.69 -2.02
N LEU A 28 -2.83 9.84 -3.32
CA LEU A 28 -1.65 9.23 -3.92
C LEU A 28 -0.34 9.76 -3.31
N HIS A 29 -0.26 11.05 -2.99
CA HIS A 29 0.91 11.62 -2.29
C HIS A 29 1.11 11.02 -0.89
N LEU A 30 0.06 11.03 -0.06
CA LEU A 30 0.12 10.46 1.28
C LEU A 30 0.47 8.97 1.23
N TYR A 31 -0.17 8.23 0.33
CA TYR A 31 0.10 6.82 0.09
C TYR A 31 1.57 6.58 -0.26
N THR A 32 2.11 7.37 -1.19
CA THR A 32 3.51 7.32 -1.61
C THR A 32 4.46 7.62 -0.45
N TYR A 33 4.16 8.62 0.37
CA TYR A 33 4.99 8.99 1.53
C TYR A 33 5.00 7.90 2.58
N ILE A 34 3.84 7.31 2.88
CA ILE A 34 3.74 6.23 3.86
C ILE A 34 4.54 5.02 3.37
N LEU A 35 4.35 4.61 2.11
CA LEU A 35 5.11 3.51 1.52
C LEU A 35 6.62 3.75 1.49
N PHE A 36 7.06 5.01 1.36
CA PHE A 36 8.49 5.31 1.31
C PHE A 36 9.11 5.44 2.71
N PHE A 37 8.51 6.23 3.60
CA PHE A 37 9.11 6.59 4.88
C PHE A 37 8.86 5.57 6.00
N ILE A 38 7.71 4.88 6.02
CA ILE A 38 7.44 3.90 7.08
C ILE A 38 8.41 2.71 7.03
N PRO A 39 8.73 2.13 5.85
CA PRO A 39 9.75 1.10 5.76
C PRO A 39 11.14 1.55 6.21
N LEU A 40 11.52 2.80 5.95
CA LEU A 40 12.80 3.34 6.42
C LEU A 40 12.82 3.47 7.95
N ALA A 41 11.73 3.96 8.54
CA ALA A 41 11.57 4.00 9.99
C ALA A 41 11.60 2.58 10.59
N PHE A 42 10.96 1.61 9.95
CA PHE A 42 11.00 0.21 10.35
C PHE A 42 12.41 -0.38 10.30
N ALA A 43 13.17 -0.11 9.23
CA ALA A 43 14.56 -0.54 9.12
C ALA A 43 15.43 0.05 10.24
N ALA A 44 15.28 1.35 10.52
CA ALA A 44 15.97 2.02 11.62
C ALA A 44 15.62 1.42 12.99
N LEU A 45 14.35 1.03 13.19
CA LEU A 45 13.91 0.35 14.42
C LEU A 45 14.51 -1.05 14.57
N ILE A 46 14.62 -1.83 13.49
CA ILE A 46 15.30 -3.13 13.54
C ILE A 46 16.78 -2.94 13.88
N GLU A 47 17.44 -1.97 13.27
CA GLU A 47 18.85 -1.68 13.56
C GLU A 47 19.04 -1.25 15.02
N LEU A 48 18.17 -0.37 15.53
CA LEU A 48 18.17 0.00 16.94
C LEU A 48 17.97 -1.22 17.85
N GLN A 49 17.04 -2.10 17.49
CA GLN A 49 16.80 -3.34 18.25
C GLN A 49 18.02 -4.26 18.23
N SER A 50 18.71 -4.38 17.10
CA SER A 50 19.97 -5.13 16.96
C SER A 50 21.02 -4.60 17.92
N LEU A 51 21.18 -3.27 17.99
CA LEU A 51 22.14 -2.61 18.89
C LEU A 51 21.79 -2.83 20.36
N LEU A 52 20.52 -2.67 20.74
CA LEU A 52 20.07 -2.78 22.13
C LEU A 52 20.14 -4.23 22.65
N THR A 53 19.81 -5.20 21.81
CA THR A 53 19.81 -6.63 22.19
C THR A 53 21.17 -7.30 22.00
N LYS A 54 22.13 -6.63 21.36
CA LYS A 54 23.44 -7.19 20.94
C LYS A 54 23.30 -8.45 20.06
N VAL A 55 22.15 -8.62 19.43
CA VAL A 55 21.87 -9.69 18.47
C VAL A 55 22.11 -9.13 17.07
N SER A 56 22.78 -9.89 16.21
CA SER A 56 23.06 -9.44 14.85
C SER A 56 21.75 -9.32 14.04
N PHE A 57 21.73 -8.44 13.04
CA PHE A 57 20.60 -8.35 12.10
C PHE A 57 20.27 -9.71 11.46
N ALA A 58 21.30 -10.49 11.10
CA ALA A 58 21.14 -11.82 10.53
C ALA A 58 20.43 -12.80 11.50
N ASP A 59 20.71 -12.68 12.79
CA ASP A 59 20.03 -13.48 13.82
C ASP A 59 18.57 -13.04 14.04
N LEU A 60 18.28 -11.73 13.96
CA LEU A 60 16.89 -11.24 14.02
C LEU A 60 16.05 -11.78 12.86
N LEU A 61 16.64 -11.91 11.66
CA LEU A 61 15.99 -12.49 10.50
C LEU A 61 15.67 -13.98 10.64
N LYS A 62 16.30 -14.72 11.57
CA LYS A 62 15.93 -16.13 11.82
C LYS A 62 14.47 -16.27 12.26
N SER A 63 13.88 -15.22 12.83
CA SER A 63 12.44 -15.18 13.07
C SER A 63 11.69 -15.03 11.73
N PRO A 64 10.79 -15.98 11.37
CA PRO A 64 10.05 -15.90 10.11
C PRO A 64 9.19 -14.64 10.04
N PHE A 65 8.64 -14.18 11.17
CA PHE A 65 7.84 -12.95 11.23
C PHE A 65 8.68 -11.71 10.90
N VAL A 66 9.90 -11.61 11.43
CA VAL A 66 10.80 -10.48 11.17
C VAL A 66 11.24 -10.51 9.70
N SER A 67 11.68 -11.68 9.21
CA SER A 67 12.07 -11.84 7.80
C SER A 67 10.97 -11.45 6.82
N ILE A 68 9.74 -11.92 7.03
CA ILE A 68 8.62 -11.59 6.14
C ILE A 68 8.30 -10.09 6.24
N SER A 69 8.33 -9.50 7.44
CA SER A 69 8.11 -8.06 7.62
C SER A 69 9.16 -7.21 6.90
N VAL A 70 10.42 -7.66 6.87
CA VAL A 70 11.50 -6.99 6.12
C VAL A 70 11.26 -7.07 4.61
N ILE A 71 10.80 -8.21 4.09
CA ILE A 71 10.44 -8.35 2.67
C ILE A 71 9.30 -7.38 2.32
N VAL A 72 8.24 -7.36 3.13
CA VAL A 72 7.09 -6.45 2.93
C VAL A 72 7.57 -4.99 2.95
N ALA A 73 8.35 -4.60 3.96
CA ALA A 73 8.88 -3.25 4.07
C ALA A 73 9.75 -2.86 2.86
N PHE A 74 10.61 -3.76 2.39
CA PHE A 74 11.44 -3.51 1.21
C PHE A 74 10.61 -3.32 -0.06
N CYS A 75 9.59 -4.16 -0.26
CA CYS A 75 8.66 -4.05 -1.38
C CYS A 75 7.85 -2.74 -1.31
N ASP A 76 7.34 -2.37 -0.12
CA ASP A 76 6.65 -1.10 0.11
C ASP A 76 7.57 0.09 -0.22
N PHE A 77 8.84 0.04 0.22
CA PHE A 77 9.83 1.07 -0.09
C PHE A 77 10.07 1.22 -1.59
N LEU A 78 10.29 0.11 -2.31
CA LEU A 78 10.50 0.13 -3.77
C LEU A 78 9.28 0.69 -4.49
N LEU A 79 8.07 0.30 -4.07
CA LEU A 79 6.84 0.82 -4.65
C LEU A 79 6.66 2.32 -4.34
N GLY A 80 6.91 2.73 -3.11
CA GLY A 80 6.89 4.14 -2.69
C GLY A 80 7.87 4.98 -3.51
N TYR A 81 9.10 4.49 -3.71
CA TYR A 81 10.09 5.15 -4.55
C TYR A 81 9.64 5.24 -6.02
N TYR A 82 9.12 4.14 -6.57
CA TYR A 82 8.63 4.12 -7.95
C TYR A 82 7.48 5.11 -8.16
N LEU A 83 6.54 5.18 -7.23
CA LEU A 83 5.44 6.13 -7.24
C LEU A 83 5.91 7.57 -7.05
N TRP A 84 6.92 7.80 -6.21
CA TRP A 84 7.49 9.14 -6.03
C TRP A 84 7.90 9.76 -7.38
N ILE A 85 8.49 8.94 -8.25
CA ILE A 85 8.95 9.34 -9.59
C ILE A 85 7.80 9.37 -10.62
N ASN A 86 6.83 8.44 -10.53
CA ASN A 86 5.85 8.21 -11.59
C ASN A 86 4.39 8.54 -11.22
N LYS A 87 4.13 9.14 -10.05
CA LYS A 87 2.78 9.45 -9.53
C LYS A 87 1.90 10.22 -10.50
N ASP A 88 2.45 11.22 -11.19
CA ASP A 88 1.67 12.04 -12.13
C ASP A 88 1.11 11.17 -13.27
N LYS A 89 1.88 10.16 -13.69
CA LYS A 89 1.49 9.20 -14.73
C LYS A 89 0.36 8.29 -14.27
N VAL A 90 0.33 7.92 -12.98
CA VAL A 90 -0.77 7.14 -12.40
C VAL A 90 -2.07 7.95 -12.43
N LEU A 91 -1.99 9.27 -12.19
CA LEU A 91 -3.14 10.18 -12.16
C LEU A 91 -3.66 10.58 -13.54
N LEU A 92 -2.92 10.34 -14.63
CA LEU A 92 -3.36 10.68 -16.00
C LEU A 92 -4.64 9.97 -16.45
N ARG A 93 -4.95 8.80 -15.86
CA ARG A 93 -6.07 7.98 -16.31
C ARG A 93 -6.83 7.36 -15.16
N LYS A 94 -8.14 7.64 -15.14
CA LYS A 94 -9.09 7.08 -14.17
C LYS A 94 -8.98 5.57 -14.04
N THR A 95 -8.96 4.83 -15.15
CA THR A 95 -8.91 3.36 -15.12
C THR A 95 -7.57 2.84 -14.60
N LEU A 96 -6.45 3.49 -14.94
CA LEU A 96 -5.13 3.11 -14.45
C LEU A 96 -5.02 3.33 -12.96
N TYR A 97 -5.35 4.55 -12.51
CA TYR A 97 -5.38 4.92 -11.09
C TYR A 97 -6.31 4.02 -10.28
N LYS A 98 -7.54 3.79 -10.76
CA LYS A 98 -8.50 2.93 -10.06
C LYS A 98 -7.99 1.49 -9.93
N ASN A 99 -7.46 0.92 -11.02
CA ASN A 99 -6.95 -0.45 -10.98
C ASN A 99 -5.71 -0.57 -10.09
N PHE A 100 -4.82 0.43 -10.14
CA PHE A 100 -3.69 0.55 -9.23
C PHE A 100 -4.17 0.54 -7.78
N MET A 101 -5.13 1.42 -7.42
CA MET A 101 -5.66 1.49 -6.06
C MET A 101 -6.42 0.23 -5.62
N ILE A 102 -7.10 -0.48 -6.53
CA ILE A 102 -7.73 -1.78 -6.20
C ILE A 102 -6.66 -2.82 -5.83
N ILE A 103 -5.63 -2.96 -6.66
CA ILE A 103 -4.55 -3.91 -6.40
C ILE A 103 -3.86 -3.55 -5.08
N GLN A 104 -3.57 -2.28 -4.87
CA GLN A 104 -2.98 -1.79 -3.62
C GLN A 104 -3.84 -2.04 -2.40
N ALA A 105 -5.16 -1.83 -2.48
CA ALA A 105 -6.06 -2.11 -1.36
C ALA A 105 -5.97 -3.59 -0.94
N ILE A 106 -5.98 -4.52 -1.90
CA ILE A 106 -5.87 -5.96 -1.63
C ILE A 106 -4.48 -6.28 -1.06
N SER A 107 -3.41 -5.84 -1.73
CA SER A 107 -2.03 -6.06 -1.30
C SER A 107 -1.82 -5.60 0.13
N GLN A 108 -2.14 -4.35 0.45
CA GLN A 108 -1.85 -3.76 1.75
C GLN A 108 -2.68 -4.38 2.88
N MET A 109 -3.92 -4.80 2.60
CA MET A 109 -4.73 -5.55 3.57
C MET A 109 -4.15 -6.93 3.88
N LEU A 110 -3.57 -7.62 2.89
CA LEU A 110 -2.93 -8.94 3.10
C LEU A 110 -1.74 -8.86 4.07
N VAL A 111 -0.96 -7.79 4.00
CA VAL A 111 0.24 -7.61 4.84
C VAL A 111 -0.03 -6.80 6.11
N GLY A 112 -1.30 -6.49 6.41
CA GLY A 112 -1.70 -5.79 7.63
C GLY A 112 -1.41 -4.27 7.64
N ASN A 113 -1.06 -3.68 6.50
CA ASN A 113 -0.88 -2.23 6.38
C ASN A 113 -2.23 -1.54 6.15
N PHE A 114 -3.04 -1.47 7.22
CA PHE A 114 -4.41 -0.95 7.15
C PHE A 114 -4.47 0.53 6.77
N VAL A 115 -3.47 1.34 7.12
CA VAL A 115 -3.44 2.76 6.77
C VAL A 115 -3.36 2.92 5.25
N CYS A 116 -2.42 2.25 4.60
CA CYS A 116 -2.34 2.22 3.14
C CYS A 116 -3.60 1.58 2.53
N GLY A 117 -4.12 0.49 3.10
CA GLY A 117 -5.37 -0.13 2.64
C GLY A 117 -6.57 0.82 2.62
N VAL A 118 -6.78 1.59 3.69
CA VAL A 118 -7.84 2.59 3.79
C VAL A 118 -7.63 3.74 2.80
N LEU A 119 -6.40 4.22 2.66
CA LEU A 119 -6.07 5.24 1.66
C LEU A 119 -6.33 4.75 0.23
N ALA A 120 -5.99 3.50 -0.07
CA ALA A 120 -6.25 2.90 -1.37
C ALA A 120 -7.76 2.81 -1.64
N ILE A 121 -8.56 2.37 -0.65
CA ILE A 121 -10.03 2.35 -0.74
C ILE A 121 -10.59 3.76 -0.99
N ALA A 122 -10.14 4.76 -0.22
CA ALA A 122 -10.50 6.16 -0.44
C ALA A 122 -10.11 6.62 -1.87
N GLY A 123 -8.93 6.20 -2.34
CA GLY A 123 -8.46 6.44 -3.70
C GLY A 123 -9.42 5.90 -4.74
N ILE A 124 -9.91 4.66 -4.60
CA ILE A 124 -10.90 4.06 -5.51
C ILE A 124 -12.16 4.93 -5.62
N TYR A 125 -12.67 5.44 -4.48
CA TYR A 125 -13.84 6.33 -4.48
C TYR A 125 -13.57 7.67 -5.18
N GLN A 126 -12.36 8.22 -5.03
CA GLN A 126 -11.96 9.49 -5.66
C GLN A 126 -11.46 9.36 -7.09
N ALA A 127 -11.35 8.14 -7.63
CA ALA A 127 -11.03 7.93 -9.04
C ALA A 127 -12.02 8.62 -10.01
N LYS A 128 -13.24 8.94 -9.55
CA LYS A 128 -14.24 9.68 -10.32
C LYS A 128 -13.80 11.10 -10.69
N GLU A 129 -12.86 11.69 -9.95
CA GLU A 129 -12.37 13.07 -10.17
C GLU A 129 -11.31 13.16 -11.29
N ILE A 130 -10.83 12.02 -11.81
CA ILE A 130 -9.78 11.99 -12.83
C ILE A 130 -10.41 12.08 -14.23
N ASN A 131 -10.10 13.16 -14.94
CA ASN A 131 -10.41 13.33 -16.36
C ASN A 131 -9.30 12.67 -17.19
N GLY A 132 -9.63 11.65 -17.97
CA GLY A 132 -8.64 10.80 -18.64
C GLY A 132 -8.01 11.43 -19.88
N GLN A 133 -6.73 11.13 -20.12
CA GLN A 133 -6.01 11.41 -21.37
C GLN A 133 -5.56 10.10 -22.08
N GLU A 134 -5.06 10.21 -23.31
CA GLU A 134 -4.67 9.07 -24.16
C GLU A 134 -3.43 8.28 -23.67
N ILE A 135 -3.25 7.08 -24.25
CA ILE A 135 -2.40 5.98 -23.78
C ILE A 135 -0.90 6.29 -23.94
N THR A 136 -0.10 6.01 -22.90
CA THR A 136 1.38 6.00 -22.98
C THR A 136 1.96 4.63 -22.61
N LYS A 137 3.20 4.34 -23.05
CA LYS A 137 3.91 3.07 -22.72
C LYS A 137 4.05 2.82 -21.21
N THR A 138 3.99 3.87 -20.38
CA THR A 138 4.17 3.79 -18.92
C THR A 138 3.02 3.09 -18.20
N ASP A 139 1.83 3.04 -18.79
CA ASP A 139 0.67 2.31 -18.26
C ASP A 139 0.97 0.82 -18.02
N LYS A 140 1.78 0.21 -18.92
CA LYS A 140 2.12 -1.21 -18.82
C LYS A 140 3.03 -1.49 -17.63
N ILE A 141 4.03 -0.63 -17.39
CA ILE A 141 5.00 -0.81 -16.30
C ILE A 141 4.31 -0.65 -14.94
N ILE A 142 3.42 0.34 -14.78
CA ILE A 142 2.64 0.53 -13.55
C ILE A 142 1.75 -0.69 -13.26
N LYS A 143 1.10 -1.25 -14.28
CA LYS A 143 0.27 -2.45 -14.10
C LYS A 143 1.10 -3.67 -13.72
N ILE A 144 2.21 -3.92 -14.43
CA ILE A 144 3.06 -5.08 -14.17
C ILE A 144 3.66 -4.99 -12.77
N SER A 145 4.22 -3.84 -12.37
CA SER A 145 4.76 -3.64 -11.02
C SER A 145 3.71 -3.88 -9.94
N SER A 146 2.48 -3.39 -10.14
CA SER A 146 1.37 -3.64 -9.20
C SER A 146 1.02 -5.12 -9.07
N ILE A 147 0.99 -5.86 -10.19
CA ILE A 147 0.70 -7.31 -10.18
C ILE A 147 1.82 -8.08 -9.49
N VAL A 148 3.08 -7.76 -9.79
CA VAL A 148 4.24 -8.39 -9.15
C VAL A 148 4.19 -8.18 -7.63
N MET A 149 3.90 -6.96 -7.18
CA MET A 149 3.72 -6.63 -5.77
C MET A 149 2.60 -7.46 -5.11
N LEU A 150 1.45 -7.59 -5.78
CA LEU A 150 0.36 -8.44 -5.29
C LEU A 150 0.79 -9.89 -5.11
N VAL A 151 1.48 -10.47 -6.10
CA VAL A 151 1.97 -11.85 -6.03
C VAL A 151 2.92 -12.04 -4.85
N ILE A 152 3.88 -11.11 -4.66
CA ILE A 152 4.80 -11.15 -3.52
C ILE A 152 4.05 -11.07 -2.19
N PHE A 153 3.05 -10.19 -2.09
CA PHE A 153 2.30 -9.99 -0.85
C PHE A 153 1.38 -11.17 -0.52
N VAL A 154 0.79 -11.81 -1.53
CA VAL A 154 0.07 -13.08 -1.36
C VAL A 154 1.02 -14.16 -0.83
N MET A 155 2.23 -14.29 -1.39
CA MET A 155 3.22 -15.24 -0.88
C MET A 155 3.61 -14.93 0.57
N CYS A 156 3.88 -13.66 0.90
CA CYS A 156 4.19 -13.23 2.26
C CYS A 156 3.06 -13.56 3.24
N PHE A 157 1.81 -13.31 2.86
CA PHE A 157 0.64 -13.63 3.66
C PHE A 157 0.52 -15.14 3.91
N VAL A 158 0.68 -15.96 2.88
CA VAL A 158 0.67 -17.43 3.01
C VAL A 158 1.79 -17.90 3.95
N MET A 159 3.00 -17.34 3.82
CA MET A 159 4.11 -17.67 4.72
C MET A 159 3.83 -17.25 6.17
N LEU A 160 3.21 -16.09 6.40
CA LEU A 160 2.79 -15.66 7.73
C LEU A 160 1.74 -16.60 8.34
N LEU A 161 0.75 -17.02 7.54
CA LEU A 161 -0.24 -18.00 7.98
C LEU A 161 0.43 -19.32 8.37
N MET A 162 1.31 -19.87 7.53
CA MET A 162 2.05 -21.09 7.85
C MET A 162 2.91 -20.95 9.11
N ALA A 163 3.60 -19.82 9.27
CA ALA A 163 4.40 -19.53 10.46
C ALA A 163 3.53 -19.41 11.73
N SER A 164 2.31 -18.87 11.61
CA SER A 164 1.37 -18.76 12.72
C SER A 164 0.74 -20.09 13.12
N LEU A 165 0.46 -20.97 12.16
CA LEU A 165 -0.14 -22.29 12.38
C LEU A 165 0.85 -23.32 12.93
N ARG A 166 2.15 -23.06 12.85
CA ARG A 166 3.22 -23.93 13.36
C ARG A 166 3.58 -23.66 14.83
N LYS A 167 3.00 -22.61 15.44
CA LYS A 167 3.07 -22.38 16.88
C LYS A 167 2.04 -23.26 17.60
#